data_AF-A0A8S2STY0-F1
#
_entry.id   AF-A0A8S2STY0-F1
#
_cell.length_a   1.000
_cell.length_b   1.000
_cell.length_c   1.000
_cell.angle_alpha   90.00
_cell.angle_beta   90.00
_cell.angle_gamma   90.00
#
_symmetry.space_group_name_H-M   'P 1'
#
loop_
_entity.id
_entity.type
_entity.pdbx_description
1 polymer ?
#
loop_
_entity_poly.entity_id
_entity_poly.type
_entity_poly.pdbx_seq_one_letter_code
_entity_poly.pdbx_strand_id
1 'polypeptide(L)'
;GDGPTKIYRDLAGVVSLQTIKKIRNTGSIELSSPPGRPRTTRTKANILEAKQHLDQKRVSTRRLVAEMNISKSSIHRILRKDLGCFPYKKIKQPKLTDVQKQRKELNLQIGF
;
A
#
# COMPACT_ATOMS: atom_id res chain seq x y z
N GLY A 1 37.21 15.66 -15.53
CA GLY A 1 36.58 14.41 -16.00
C GLY A 1 36.06 14.61 -17.41
N ASP A 2 36.29 13.66 -18.29
CA ASP A 2 35.99 13.77 -19.72
C ASP A 2 34.49 14.03 -20.01
N GLY A 3 34.22 14.75 -21.10
CA GLY A 3 32.86 15.06 -21.54
C GLY A 3 32.12 13.82 -22.06
N PRO A 4 30.77 13.78 -21.99
CA PRO A 4 29.98 12.62 -22.44
C PRO A 4 30.20 12.27 -23.91
N THR A 5 30.47 13.26 -24.76
CA THR A 5 30.78 13.07 -26.19
C THR A 5 32.13 12.41 -26.41
N LYS A 6 33.11 12.69 -25.53
CA LYS A 6 34.44 12.07 -25.60
C LYS A 6 34.35 10.59 -25.21
N ILE A 7 33.72 10.31 -24.07
CA ILE A 7 33.43 8.94 -23.63
C ILE A 7 32.67 8.13 -24.70
N TYR A 8 31.69 8.75 -25.37
CA TYR A 8 30.94 8.10 -26.44
C TYR A 8 31.82 7.68 -27.63
N ARG A 9 32.75 8.55 -28.04
CA ARG A 9 33.72 8.26 -29.10
C ARG A 9 34.73 7.21 -28.67
N ASP A 10 35.22 7.29 -27.44
CA ASP A 10 36.18 6.33 -26.86
C ASP A 10 35.58 4.93 -26.76
N LEU A 11 34.26 4.83 -26.52
CA LEU A 11 33.50 3.58 -26.52
C LEU A 11 32.99 3.16 -27.92
N ALA A 12 33.48 3.79 -29.00
CA ALA A 12 33.12 3.49 -30.38
C ALA A 12 31.60 3.42 -30.65
N GLY A 13 30.80 4.18 -29.91
CA GLY A 13 29.34 4.19 -30.06
C GLY A 13 28.59 2.96 -29.53
N VAL A 14 29.25 2.05 -28.82
CA VAL A 14 28.63 0.85 -28.21
C VAL A 14 27.51 1.20 -27.23
N VAL A 15 27.62 2.37 -26.57
CA VAL A 15 26.66 2.88 -25.62
C VAL A 15 26.10 4.21 -26.10
N SER A 16 24.79 4.42 -25.98
CA SER A 16 24.17 5.67 -26.43
C SER A 16 24.63 6.88 -25.60
N LEU A 17 24.70 8.06 -26.24
CA LEU A 17 24.97 9.34 -25.55
C LEU A 17 23.97 9.63 -24.42
N GLN A 18 22.71 9.20 -24.57
CA GLN A 18 21.69 9.38 -23.54
C GLN A 18 21.99 8.53 -22.31
N THR A 19 22.45 7.30 -22.50
CA THR A 19 22.85 6.41 -21.41
C THR A 19 24.05 6.98 -20.65
N ILE A 20 25.07 7.50 -21.35
CA ILE A 20 26.24 8.13 -20.72
C ILE A 20 25.83 9.36 -19.90
N LYS A 21 24.96 10.21 -20.47
CA LYS A 21 24.41 11.38 -19.75
C LYS A 21 23.60 10.95 -18.52
N LYS A 22 22.76 9.92 -18.66
CA LYS A 22 21.93 9.40 -17.56
C LYS A 22 22.79 8.84 -16.42
N ILE A 23 23.80 8.03 -16.72
CA ILE A 23 24.72 7.48 -15.72
C ILE A 23 25.49 8.61 -15.03
N ARG A 24 25.97 9.62 -15.76
CA ARG A 24 26.68 10.76 -15.17
C ARG A 24 25.79 11.61 -14.27
N ASN A 25 24.51 11.76 -14.61
CA ASN A 25 23.54 12.53 -13.82
C ASN A 25 23.02 11.76 -12.60
N THR A 26 22.74 10.46 -12.76
CA THR A 26 22.14 9.61 -11.71
C THR A 26 23.20 8.92 -10.85
N GLY A 27 24.43 8.75 -11.34
CA GLY A 27 25.52 8.04 -10.68
C GLY A 27 25.34 6.51 -10.63
N SER A 28 24.25 5.98 -11.20
CA SER A 28 23.90 4.56 -11.14
C SER A 28 23.78 3.95 -12.54
N ILE A 29 24.22 2.69 -12.63
CA ILE A 29 24.10 1.83 -13.81
C ILE A 29 22.78 1.03 -13.75
N GLU A 30 22.12 1.01 -12.58
CA GLU A 30 20.86 0.30 -12.41
C GLU A 30 19.73 1.02 -13.16
N LEU A 31 19.07 0.28 -14.06
CA LEU A 31 17.89 0.78 -14.73
C LEU A 31 16.73 0.81 -13.73
N SER A 32 16.23 2.01 -13.44
CA SER A 32 14.96 2.15 -12.72
C SER A 32 13.88 1.39 -13.49
N SER A 33 13.13 0.52 -12.81
CA SER A 33 11.94 -0.08 -13.42
C SER A 33 11.00 1.03 -13.89
N PRO A 34 10.46 0.94 -15.13
CA PRO A 34 9.56 1.96 -15.62
C PRO A 34 8.35 2.07 -14.68
N PRO A 35 7.87 3.28 -14.38
CA PRO A 35 6.64 3.45 -13.62
C PRO A 35 5.52 2.83 -14.46
N GLY A 36 5.00 1.69 -14.01
CA GLY A 36 3.93 0.99 -14.72
C GLY A 36 2.69 1.89 -14.90
N ARG A 37 1.66 1.38 -15.59
CA ARG A 37 0.46 2.16 -15.93
C ARG A 37 -0.11 2.91 -14.71
N PRO A 38 -0.28 4.24 -14.78
CA PRO A 38 -0.83 5.01 -13.68
C PRO A 38 -2.25 4.54 -13.37
N ARG A 39 -2.55 4.39 -12.08
CA ARG A 39 -3.89 3.99 -11.64
C ARG A 39 -4.78 5.23 -11.56
N THR A 40 -5.72 5.35 -12.48
CA THR A 40 -6.64 6.50 -12.58
C THR A 40 -7.70 6.53 -11.49
N THR A 41 -8.01 5.39 -10.86
CA THR A 41 -9.12 5.30 -9.89
C THR A 41 -8.71 5.47 -8.44
N ARG A 42 -7.44 5.21 -8.08
CA ARG A 42 -6.92 5.35 -6.70
C ARG A 42 -6.25 6.71 -6.52
N THR A 43 -6.97 7.78 -6.86
CA THR A 43 -6.53 9.16 -6.64
C THR A 43 -6.70 9.54 -5.18
N LYS A 44 -5.96 10.55 -4.71
CA LYS A 44 -6.11 11.08 -3.35
C LYS A 44 -7.53 11.58 -3.08
N ALA A 45 -8.17 12.18 -4.08
CA ALA A 45 -9.56 12.64 -4.02
C ALA A 45 -10.52 11.48 -3.71
N ASN A 46 -10.47 10.40 -4.49
CA ASN A 46 -11.36 9.25 -4.29
C ASN A 46 -11.11 8.55 -2.95
N ILE A 47 -9.86 8.52 -2.47
CA ILE A 47 -9.53 7.94 -1.15
C ILE A 47 -10.16 8.79 -0.04
N LEU A 48 -10.06 10.12 -0.14
CA LEU A 48 -10.61 11.04 0.85
C LEU A 48 -12.15 10.98 0.86
N GLU A 49 -12.77 10.96 -0.31
CA GLU A 49 -14.22 10.83 -0.46
C GLU A 49 -14.70 9.51 0.16
N ALA A 50 -14.09 8.37 -0.21
CA ALA A 50 -14.43 7.07 0.39
C ALA A 50 -14.31 7.08 1.93
N LYS A 51 -13.29 7.77 2.46
CA LYS A 51 -13.11 7.94 3.91
C LYS A 51 -14.23 8.77 4.53
N GLN A 52 -14.59 9.90 3.92
CA GLN A 52 -15.69 10.75 4.40
C GLN A 52 -17.02 10.00 4.45
N HIS A 53 -17.33 9.19 3.44
CA HIS A 53 -18.55 8.36 3.46
C HIS A 53 -18.56 7.37 4.63
N LEU A 54 -17.42 6.74 4.92
CA LEU A 54 -17.27 5.82 6.06
C LEU A 54 -17.41 6.53 7.41
N ASP A 55 -16.85 7.72 7.54
CA ASP A 55 -16.87 8.50 8.78
C ASP A 55 -18.27 9.06 9.07
N GLN A 56 -19.02 9.45 8.04
CA GLN A 56 -20.37 10.00 8.20
C GLN A 56 -21.43 8.92 8.46
N LYS A 57 -21.37 7.77 7.75
CA LYS A 57 -22.43 6.76 7.77
C LYS A 57 -21.88 5.35 7.65
N ARG A 58 -22.54 4.38 8.30
CA ARG A 58 -22.27 2.95 8.09
C ARG A 58 -22.86 2.50 6.75
N VAL A 59 -22.12 2.70 5.67
CA VAL A 59 -22.49 2.32 4.31
C VAL A 59 -21.89 0.97 3.90
N SER A 60 -22.65 0.18 3.13
CA SER A 60 -22.14 -1.05 2.54
C SER A 60 -21.25 -0.76 1.33
N THR A 61 -20.35 -1.69 0.98
CA THR A 61 -19.50 -1.54 -0.22
C THR A 61 -20.33 -1.39 -1.50
N ARG A 62 -21.50 -2.05 -1.58
CA ARG A 62 -22.40 -1.92 -2.75
C ARG A 62 -22.93 -0.49 -2.89
N ARG A 63 -23.29 0.15 -1.77
CA ARG A 63 -23.79 1.51 -1.76
C ARG A 63 -22.69 2.52 -2.11
N LEU A 64 -21.49 2.36 -1.54
CA LEU A 64 -20.32 3.16 -1.90
C LEU A 64 -19.99 3.12 -3.40
N VAL A 65 -20.09 1.94 -4.02
CA VAL A 65 -19.89 1.78 -5.46
C VAL A 65 -20.91 2.59 -6.27
N ALA A 66 -22.18 2.57 -5.86
CA ALA A 66 -23.23 3.32 -6.53
C ALA A 66 -23.08 4.83 -6.33
N GLU A 67 -22.71 5.27 -5.13
CA GLU A 67 -22.54 6.70 -4.80
C GLU A 67 -21.32 7.30 -5.52
N MET A 68 -20.18 6.61 -5.51
CA MET A 68 -18.94 7.13 -6.09
C MET A 68 -18.77 6.82 -7.59
N ASN A 69 -19.65 6.01 -8.19
CA ASN A 69 -19.56 5.52 -9.57
C ASN A 69 -18.19 4.89 -9.93
N ILE A 70 -17.61 4.16 -8.97
CA ILE A 70 -16.32 3.47 -9.12
C ILE A 70 -16.55 1.96 -9.07
N SER A 71 -15.79 1.20 -9.87
CA SER A 71 -15.88 -0.25 -9.86
C SER A 71 -15.68 -0.85 -8.47
N LYS A 72 -16.46 -1.90 -8.15
CA LYS A 72 -16.39 -2.63 -6.88
C LYS A 72 -14.97 -3.06 -6.50
N SER A 73 -14.18 -3.52 -7.49
CA SER A 73 -12.80 -3.95 -7.26
C SER A 73 -11.88 -2.79 -6.88
N SER A 74 -12.10 -1.60 -7.42
CA SER A 74 -11.36 -0.39 -7.06
C SER A 74 -11.76 0.13 -5.68
N ILE A 75 -13.05 0.23 -5.37
CA ILE A 75 -13.52 0.57 -4.01
C ILE A 75 -12.96 -0.44 -2.99
N HIS A 76 -13.04 -1.74 -3.26
CA HIS A 76 -12.50 -2.75 -2.35
C HIS A 76 -11.00 -2.57 -2.12
N ARG A 77 -10.22 -2.21 -3.15
CA ARG A 77 -8.79 -1.90 -2.99
C ARG A 77 -8.57 -0.64 -2.16
N ILE A 78 -9.34 0.42 -2.37
CA ILE A 78 -9.28 1.65 -1.56
C ILE A 78 -9.53 1.31 -0.09
N LEU A 79 -10.65 0.65 0.19
CA LEU A 79 -11.00 0.21 1.55
C LEU A 79 -9.90 -0.63 2.17
N ARG A 80 -9.41 -1.64 1.45
CA ARG A 80 -8.48 -2.64 2.00
C ARG A 80 -7.05 -2.16 2.14
N LYS A 81 -6.53 -1.45 1.12
CA LYS A 81 -5.10 -1.09 0.99
C LYS A 81 -4.80 0.34 1.42
N ASP A 82 -5.71 1.28 1.16
CA ASP A 82 -5.48 2.69 1.45
C ASP A 82 -6.06 3.08 2.82
N LEU A 83 -7.27 2.61 3.13
CA LEU A 83 -7.96 2.95 4.38
C LEU A 83 -7.79 1.90 5.50
N GLY A 84 -7.15 0.77 5.20
CA GLY A 84 -6.91 -0.27 6.20
C GLY A 84 -8.21 -0.86 6.77
N CYS A 85 -9.29 -0.93 6.00
CA CYS A 85 -10.51 -1.61 6.39
C CYS A 85 -10.34 -3.13 6.20
N PHE A 86 -10.01 -3.84 7.27
CA PHE A 86 -9.96 -5.31 7.29
C PHE A 86 -11.33 -5.83 7.75
N PRO A 87 -11.82 -6.96 7.20
CA PRO A 87 -12.98 -7.63 7.80
C PRO A 87 -12.63 -8.03 9.23
N TYR A 88 -13.51 -7.69 10.19
CA TYR A 88 -13.36 -8.12 11.57
C TYR A 88 -13.42 -9.65 11.65
N LYS A 89 -12.34 -10.28 12.15
CA LYS A 89 -12.36 -11.71 12.48
C LYS A 89 -12.95 -11.88 13.89
N LYS A 90 -14.15 -12.45 13.98
CA LYS A 90 -14.69 -12.87 15.28
C LYS A 90 -13.89 -14.07 15.78
N ILE A 91 -13.09 -13.88 16.83
CA ILE A 91 -12.42 -14.98 17.52
C ILE A 91 -13.39 -15.51 18.56
N LYS A 92 -13.84 -16.76 18.40
CA LYS A 92 -14.60 -17.44 19.45
C LYS A 92 -13.61 -17.89 20.51
N GLN A 93 -13.78 -17.39 21.73
CA GLN A 93 -13.05 -17.89 22.89
C GLN A 93 -14.00 -18.75 23.74
N PRO A 94 -13.55 -19.89 24.27
CA PRO A 94 -14.34 -20.64 25.23
C PRO A 94 -14.61 -19.78 26.46
N LYS A 95 -15.86 -19.83 26.96
CA LYS A 95 -16.22 -19.17 28.22
C LYS A 95 -15.47 -19.89 29.35
N LEU A 96 -14.73 -19.13 30.16
CA LEU A 96 -14.05 -19.68 31.33
C LEU A 96 -15.09 -20.20 32.32
N THR A 97 -14.92 -21.44 32.77
CA THR A 97 -15.67 -21.96 33.92
C THR A 97 -15.22 -21.25 35.19
N ASP A 98 -16.04 -21.24 36.24
CA ASP A 98 -15.71 -20.52 37.47
C ASP A 98 -14.43 -21.06 38.13
N VAL A 99 -14.17 -22.36 38.01
CA VAL A 99 -12.90 -23.01 38.42
C VAL A 99 -11.70 -22.43 37.65
N GLN A 100 -11.84 -22.18 36.35
CA GLN A 100 -10.77 -21.61 35.53
C GLN A 100 -10.53 -20.12 35.84
N LYS A 101 -11.57 -19.38 36.27
CA LYS A 101 -11.43 -17.99 36.74
C LYS A 101 -10.65 -17.94 38.06
N GLN A 102 -11.01 -18.76 39.04
CA GLN A 102 -10.31 -18.85 40.33
C GLN A 102 -8.84 -19.21 40.14
N ARG A 103 -8.54 -20.17 39.25
CA ARG A 103 -7.15 -20.55 38.94
C ARG A 103 -6.37 -19.42 38.26
N LYS A 104 -7.02 -18.59 37.45
CA LYS A 104 -6.41 -17.39 36.85
C LYS A 104 -6.12 -16.33 37.90
N GLU A 105 -7.03 -16.09 38.82
CA GLU A 105 -6.85 -15.14 39.95
C GLU A 105 -5.72 -15.58 40.87
N LEU A 106 -5.69 -16.86 41.24
CA LEU A 106 -4.59 -17.44 42.03
C LEU A 106 -3.24 -17.30 41.34
N ASN A 107 -3.15 -17.60 40.03
CA ASN A 107 -1.90 -17.45 39.29
C ASN A 107 -1.43 -15.98 39.20
N LEU A 108 -2.35 -15.03 39.15
CA LEU A 108 -2.04 -13.59 39.14
C LEU A 108 -1.44 -13.13 40.49
N GLN A 109 -1.85 -13.78 41.57
CA GLN A 109 -1.46 -13.48 42.95
C GLN A 109 -0.12 -14.12 43.33
N ILE A 110 0.23 -15.24 42.69
CA ILE A 110 1.45 -16.01 42.97
C ILE A 110 2.63 -15.56 42.10
N GLY A 111 2.40 -14.77 41.04
CA GLY A 111 3.47 -14.10 40.29
C GLY A 111 4.37 -15.06 39.50
N PHE A 112 3.78 -15.82 38.57
CA PHE A 112 4.49 -16.49 37.49
C PHE A 112 4.17 -15.84 36.13
#